data_AF-A0A8T6BWU0-F1
#
_entry.id   AF-A0A8T6BWU0-F1
#
_cell.length_a   1.000
_cell.length_b   1.000
_cell.length_c   1.000
_cell.angle_alpha   90.00
_cell.angle_beta   90.00
_cell.angle_gamma   90.00
#
_symmetry.space_group_name_H-M   'P 1'
#
loop_
_entity.id
_entity.type
_entity.pdbx_description
1 polymer ?
#
loop_
_entity_poly.entity_id
_entity_poly.type
_entity_poly.pdbx_seq_one_letter_code
_entity_poly.pdbx_strand_id
1 'polypeptide(L)'
;RFSGEVRAMVGGSEPQFAGYNRAMQARRSIGSLAKPATYLTALSQPKIYRLNTWIADAPIALRQPNGQVWSPQNDDRRYSESGRVMLVDALTRSMNVPTVNLGMALGLPAVTDTWIKLGVPKDQLHPVPAMLLGALNLTPIEVAQAFQTIASGGNRAPLSALRSVIAEDGKVLYQSFPQAERAVPAQAAYLTLWTMQQVVQRGTGRQLGAKYPNLHLAGKTGTTNNNVDTWFAGIDGSTVTITWVGRDNNQPTKLYGASGAMSIYQRYLANQTPTPLNLVPPEDIADMGVDYDGNFVCS
;
A
#
# COMPACT_ATOMS: atom_id res chain seq x y z
N ARG A 1 2.30 -14.69 0.51
CA ARG A 1 1.50 -13.57 1.04
C ARG A 1 0.95 -13.86 2.43
N PHE A 2 0.68 -15.13 2.77
CA PHE A 2 0.08 -15.50 4.07
C PHE A 2 1.08 -15.67 5.23
N SER A 3 2.24 -16.32 5.01
CA SER A 3 3.12 -16.77 6.11
C SER A 3 4.19 -15.78 6.57
N GLY A 4 4.41 -14.67 5.85
CA GLY A 4 5.52 -13.74 6.14
C GLY A 4 6.91 -14.24 5.74
N GLU A 5 7.05 -15.41 5.14
CA GLU A 5 8.37 -15.89 4.66
C GLU A 5 8.96 -14.98 3.59
N VAL A 6 10.18 -14.51 3.81
CA VAL A 6 10.94 -13.76 2.82
C VAL A 6 11.47 -14.73 1.75
N ARG A 7 10.93 -14.63 0.53
CA ARG A 7 11.31 -15.50 -0.59
C ARG A 7 12.49 -15.00 -1.41
N ALA A 8 12.66 -13.68 -1.50
CA ALA A 8 13.72 -13.05 -2.26
C ALA A 8 14.04 -11.67 -1.67
N MET A 9 15.30 -11.24 -1.80
CA MET A 9 15.75 -9.91 -1.41
C MET A 9 16.83 -9.43 -2.39
N VAL A 10 16.68 -8.22 -2.91
CA VAL A 10 17.63 -7.58 -3.82
C VAL A 10 18.00 -6.21 -3.26
N GLY A 11 19.27 -6.01 -2.92
CA GLY A 11 19.76 -4.81 -2.23
C GLY A 11 20.30 -3.69 -3.14
N GLY A 12 20.40 -3.92 -4.45
CA GLY A 12 20.97 -2.97 -5.40
C GLY A 12 20.85 -3.42 -6.85
N SER A 13 21.24 -2.53 -7.78
CA SER A 13 21.24 -2.80 -9.23
C SER A 13 22.25 -3.88 -9.65
N GLU A 14 23.32 -4.05 -8.87
CA GLU A 14 24.34 -5.07 -9.05
C GLU A 14 24.30 -6.06 -7.88
N PRO A 15 23.34 -6.99 -7.85
CA PRO A 15 23.12 -7.87 -6.69
C PRO A 15 24.26 -8.87 -6.44
N GLN A 16 25.15 -9.07 -7.42
CA GLN A 16 26.29 -9.98 -7.31
C GLN A 16 27.45 -9.41 -6.49
N PHE A 17 27.49 -8.09 -6.26
CA PHE A 17 28.52 -7.43 -5.47
C PHE A 17 27.94 -6.94 -4.15
N ALA A 18 28.47 -7.47 -3.04
CA ALA A 18 27.99 -7.16 -1.70
C ALA A 18 28.45 -5.77 -1.24
N GLY A 19 27.63 -5.13 -0.40
CA GLY A 19 27.89 -3.81 0.17
C GLY A 19 26.65 -3.29 0.88
N TYR A 20 26.16 -2.13 0.47
CA TYR A 20 24.97 -1.50 1.04
C TYR A 20 23.67 -2.16 0.56
N ASN A 21 23.00 -2.92 1.44
CA ASN A 21 21.74 -3.60 1.19
C ASN A 21 20.55 -2.65 1.37
N ARG A 22 20.11 -2.03 0.28
CA ARG A 22 19.01 -1.06 0.29
C ARG A 22 17.67 -1.66 0.72
N ALA A 23 17.45 -2.97 0.57
CA ALA A 23 16.21 -3.61 0.99
C ALA A 23 15.98 -3.54 2.50
N MET A 24 17.05 -3.44 3.29
CA MET A 24 17.00 -3.37 4.76
C MET A 24 17.56 -2.07 5.34
N GLN A 25 18.40 -1.35 4.58
CA GLN A 25 19.15 -0.19 5.10
C GLN A 25 18.70 1.15 4.50
N ALA A 26 18.07 1.16 3.31
CA ALA A 26 17.65 2.41 2.67
C ALA A 26 16.28 2.84 3.19
N ARG A 27 16.28 3.67 4.22
CA ARG A 27 15.07 4.29 4.75
C ARG A 27 14.66 5.48 3.88
N ARG A 28 13.46 5.41 3.28
CA ARG A 28 12.98 6.36 2.26
C ARG A 28 11.53 6.73 2.47
N SER A 29 11.13 7.93 2.06
CA SER A 29 9.72 8.32 2.09
C SER A 29 8.92 7.40 1.17
N ILE A 30 7.83 6.84 1.70
CA ILE A 30 7.00 5.89 0.94
C ILE A 30 5.99 6.61 0.00
N GLY A 31 5.80 7.92 0.19
CA GLY A 31 4.86 8.73 -0.60
C GLY A 31 3.46 8.11 -0.67
N SER A 32 2.89 8.03 -1.87
CA SER A 32 1.54 7.50 -2.06
C SER A 32 1.35 6.00 -1.72
N LEU A 33 2.39 5.24 -1.34
CA LEU A 33 2.20 3.93 -0.69
C LEU A 33 1.53 4.04 0.68
N ALA A 34 1.49 5.22 1.28
CA ALA A 34 0.85 5.42 2.57
C ALA A 34 -0.68 5.37 2.51
N LYS A 35 -1.27 5.63 1.34
CA LYS A 35 -2.71 5.84 1.19
C LYS A 35 -3.55 4.65 1.66
N PRO A 36 -3.26 3.38 1.28
CA PRO A 36 -4.07 2.23 1.70
C PRO A 36 -4.34 2.16 3.20
N ALA A 37 -3.42 2.62 4.07
CA ALA A 37 -3.67 2.63 5.52
C ALA A 37 -4.84 3.54 5.93
N THR A 38 -5.01 4.70 5.27
CA THR A 38 -6.15 5.60 5.54
C THR A 38 -7.47 4.97 5.10
N TYR A 39 -7.50 4.37 3.90
CA TYR A 39 -8.70 3.72 3.38
C TYR A 39 -9.05 2.44 4.16
N LEU A 40 -8.04 1.68 4.58
CA LEU A 40 -8.22 0.52 5.46
C LEU A 40 -8.80 0.92 6.82
N THR A 41 -8.34 2.06 7.38
CA THR A 41 -8.88 2.63 8.62
C THR A 41 -10.35 3.01 8.46
N ALA A 42 -10.72 3.63 7.33
CA ALA A 42 -12.12 3.94 7.00
C ALA A 42 -12.97 2.68 6.86
N LEU A 43 -12.55 1.74 6.00
CA LEU A 43 -13.28 0.52 5.68
C LEU A 43 -13.37 -0.47 6.86
N SER A 44 -12.62 -0.23 7.93
CA SER A 44 -12.78 -0.93 9.22
C SER A 44 -14.01 -0.46 10.00
N GLN A 45 -14.74 0.56 9.52
CA GLN A 45 -15.97 1.09 10.12
C GLN A 45 -17.15 0.94 9.13
N PRO A 46 -17.63 -0.29 8.86
CA PRO A 46 -18.54 -0.59 7.74
C PRO A 46 -19.92 0.07 7.82
N LYS A 47 -20.31 0.57 9.00
CA LYS A 47 -21.55 1.34 9.19
C LYS A 47 -21.45 2.78 8.69
N ILE A 48 -20.23 3.32 8.61
CA ILE A 48 -19.95 4.74 8.33
C ILE A 48 -19.30 4.90 6.95
N TYR A 49 -18.28 4.10 6.66
CA TYR A 49 -17.53 4.18 5.40
C TYR A 49 -17.66 2.90 4.58
N ARG A 50 -17.95 3.07 3.30
CA ARG A 50 -18.06 2.03 2.27
C ARG A 50 -17.35 2.51 1.00
N LEU A 51 -17.23 1.63 0.01
CA LEU A 51 -16.58 1.95 -1.28
C LEU A 51 -17.28 3.09 -2.03
N ASN A 52 -18.60 3.23 -1.90
CA ASN A 52 -19.40 4.30 -2.50
C ASN A 52 -19.51 5.57 -1.63
N THR A 53 -18.84 5.65 -0.48
CA THR A 53 -18.88 6.87 0.35
C THR A 53 -18.27 8.06 -0.39
N TRP A 54 -19.01 9.16 -0.50
CA TRP A 54 -18.53 10.40 -1.08
C TRP A 54 -17.52 11.10 -0.16
N ILE A 55 -16.45 11.61 -0.76
CA ILE A 55 -15.38 12.38 -0.11
C ILE A 55 -15.22 13.70 -0.85
N ALA A 56 -15.09 14.80 -0.11
CA ALA A 56 -14.85 16.12 -0.70
C ALA A 56 -13.51 16.16 -1.45
N ASP A 57 -13.52 16.77 -2.64
CA ASP A 57 -12.37 17.06 -3.48
C ASP A 57 -12.36 18.54 -3.82
N ALA A 58 -11.97 19.36 -2.84
CA ALA A 58 -11.93 20.82 -2.92
C ALA A 58 -10.66 21.35 -2.23
N PRO A 59 -10.23 22.60 -2.50
CA PRO A 59 -9.01 23.16 -1.92
C PRO A 59 -8.96 23.01 -0.39
N ILE A 60 -7.82 22.53 0.12
CA ILE A 60 -7.55 22.35 1.55
C ILE A 60 -6.57 23.43 2.03
N ALA A 61 -6.83 23.96 3.22
CA ALA A 61 -5.92 24.85 3.94
C ALA A 61 -5.90 24.47 5.43
N LEU A 62 -4.85 23.75 5.86
CA LEU A 62 -4.70 23.30 7.25
C LEU A 62 -3.62 24.14 7.95
N ARG A 63 -4.02 24.86 9.01
CA ARG A 63 -3.06 25.59 9.86
C ARG A 63 -2.23 24.62 10.67
N GLN A 64 -0.91 24.79 10.65
CA GLN A 64 0.05 23.98 11.39
C GLN A 64 0.48 24.69 12.68
N PRO A 65 1.05 23.95 13.67
CA PRO A 65 1.52 24.53 14.93
C PRO A 65 2.57 25.64 14.79
N ASN A 66 3.35 25.62 13.71
CA ASN A 66 4.36 26.66 13.41
C ASN A 66 3.76 27.93 12.75
N GLY A 67 2.44 28.03 12.66
CA GLY A 67 1.72 29.16 12.03
C GLY A 67 1.63 29.10 10.50
N GLN A 68 2.34 28.17 9.84
CA GLN A 68 2.23 28.00 8.39
C GLN A 68 0.95 27.26 8.01
N VAL A 69 0.46 27.52 6.79
CA VAL A 69 -0.69 26.80 6.21
C VAL A 69 -0.18 25.72 5.28
N TRP A 70 -0.57 24.48 5.54
CA TRP A 70 -0.36 23.37 4.60
C TRP A 70 -1.55 23.29 3.64
N SER A 71 -1.28 23.43 2.33
CA SER A 71 -2.28 23.34 1.28
C SER A 71 -1.89 22.25 0.27
N PRO A 72 -2.25 20.97 0.54
CA PRO A 72 -1.95 19.87 -0.37
C PRO A 72 -2.75 20.02 -1.67
N GLN A 73 -2.16 19.59 -2.78
CA GLN A 73 -2.78 19.61 -4.11
C GLN A 73 -2.86 18.19 -4.68
N ASN A 74 -3.85 17.92 -5.53
CA ASN A 74 -3.82 16.74 -6.41
C ASN A 74 -2.62 16.82 -7.37
N ASP A 75 -2.22 15.67 -7.92
CA ASP A 75 -1.04 15.57 -8.79
C ASP A 75 -1.18 16.43 -10.05
N ASP A 76 -2.38 16.48 -10.63
CA ASP A 76 -2.74 17.30 -11.77
C ASP A 76 -3.20 18.72 -11.40
N ARG A 77 -3.21 19.06 -10.11
CA ARG A 77 -3.67 20.35 -9.55
C ARG A 77 -5.11 20.69 -9.91
N ARG A 78 -5.94 19.69 -10.22
CA ARG A 78 -7.38 19.87 -10.50
C ARG A 78 -8.21 19.29 -9.37
N TYR A 79 -9.47 19.72 -9.36
CA TYR A 79 -10.52 19.23 -8.49
C TYR A 79 -11.62 18.64 -9.36
N SER A 80 -12.33 17.67 -8.83
CA SER A 80 -13.49 17.07 -9.49
C SER A 80 -14.57 18.13 -9.68
N GLU A 81 -15.21 18.14 -10.85
CA GLU A 81 -16.21 19.18 -11.21
C GLU A 81 -17.39 19.22 -10.23
N SER A 82 -17.82 18.06 -9.72
CA SER A 82 -18.86 17.93 -8.70
C SER A 82 -18.39 18.31 -7.27
N GLY A 83 -17.10 18.61 -7.07
CA GLY A 83 -16.49 18.85 -5.76
C GLY A 83 -16.37 17.62 -4.86
N ARG A 84 -16.69 16.41 -5.37
CA ARG A 84 -16.68 15.16 -4.61
C ARG A 84 -16.25 13.97 -5.47
N VAL A 85 -15.69 12.95 -4.82
CA VAL A 85 -15.35 11.65 -5.42
C VAL A 85 -15.74 10.51 -4.49
N MET A 86 -16.06 9.34 -5.02
CA MET A 86 -16.28 8.16 -4.17
C MET A 86 -14.96 7.64 -3.62
N LEU A 87 -15.01 7.00 -2.44
CA LEU A 87 -13.87 6.41 -1.74
C LEU A 87 -13.09 5.44 -2.64
N VAL A 88 -13.80 4.59 -3.40
CA VAL A 88 -13.20 3.67 -4.36
C VAL A 88 -12.35 4.38 -5.40
N ASP A 89 -12.83 5.49 -5.97
CA ASP A 89 -12.14 6.21 -7.04
C ASP A 89 -10.97 7.02 -6.49
N ALA A 90 -11.13 7.58 -5.30
CA ALA A 90 -10.08 8.34 -4.62
C ALA A 90 -8.81 7.49 -4.39
N LEU A 91 -8.95 6.24 -3.93
CA LEU A 91 -7.80 5.34 -3.79
C LEU A 91 -7.32 4.82 -5.16
N THR A 92 -8.25 4.43 -6.05
CA THR A 92 -7.95 3.92 -7.40
C THR A 92 -7.06 4.89 -8.18
N ARG A 93 -7.40 6.18 -8.15
CA ARG A 93 -6.67 7.27 -8.82
C ARG A 93 -5.57 7.89 -7.95
N SER A 94 -5.42 7.42 -6.71
CA SER A 94 -4.42 7.91 -5.77
C SER A 94 -4.51 9.44 -5.58
N MET A 95 -5.71 9.97 -5.34
CA MET A 95 -5.95 11.41 -5.19
C MET A 95 -5.44 11.92 -3.85
N ASN A 96 -4.79 13.08 -3.80
CA ASN A 96 -4.17 13.61 -2.57
C ASN A 96 -5.22 14.26 -1.67
N VAL A 97 -6.00 15.18 -2.23
CA VAL A 97 -6.98 16.00 -1.50
C VAL A 97 -8.04 15.14 -0.80
N PRO A 98 -8.73 14.20 -1.49
CA PRO A 98 -9.69 13.30 -0.83
C PRO A 98 -9.05 12.44 0.26
N THR A 99 -7.81 11.99 0.06
CA THR A 99 -7.11 11.17 1.07
C THR A 99 -6.84 11.96 2.35
N VAL A 100 -6.46 13.25 2.23
CA VAL A 100 -6.29 14.12 3.40
C VAL A 100 -7.63 14.37 4.08
N ASN A 101 -8.67 14.71 3.33
CA ASN A 101 -10.01 14.93 3.90
C ASN A 101 -10.50 13.70 4.67
N LEU A 102 -10.37 12.51 4.09
CA LEU A 102 -10.74 11.24 4.75
C LEU A 102 -9.90 11.00 6.01
N GLY A 103 -8.57 11.12 5.92
CA GLY A 103 -7.69 10.86 7.06
C GLY A 103 -7.87 11.87 8.21
N MET A 104 -8.17 13.13 7.90
CA MET A 104 -8.48 14.14 8.90
C MET A 104 -9.85 13.91 9.56
N ALA A 105 -10.84 13.44 8.81
CA ALA A 105 -12.16 13.06 9.36
C ALA A 105 -12.08 11.83 10.29
N LEU A 106 -11.22 10.86 9.97
CA LEU A 106 -10.94 9.70 10.82
C LEU A 106 -10.10 10.07 12.07
N GLY A 107 -9.28 11.10 11.94
CA GLY A 107 -8.27 11.49 12.92
C GLY A 107 -6.93 10.77 12.72
N LEU A 108 -5.84 11.52 12.86
CA LEU A 108 -4.46 11.01 12.75
C LEU A 108 -4.13 9.87 13.72
N PRO A 109 -4.65 9.84 14.98
CA PRO A 109 -4.43 8.71 15.88
C PRO A 109 -4.97 7.38 15.34
N ALA A 110 -6.14 7.38 14.70
CA ALA A 110 -6.74 6.15 14.15
C ALA A 110 -5.92 5.60 12.99
N VAL A 111 -5.44 6.48 12.09
CA VAL A 111 -4.57 6.06 10.98
C VAL A 111 -3.21 5.58 11.48
N THR A 112 -2.66 6.23 12.52
CA THR A 112 -1.41 5.81 13.17
C THR A 112 -1.54 4.44 13.82
N ASP A 113 -2.65 4.15 14.51
CA ASP A 113 -2.92 2.84 15.10
C ASP A 113 -3.01 1.74 14.03
N THR A 114 -3.63 2.02 12.88
CA THR A 114 -3.61 1.11 11.73
C THR A 114 -2.19 0.81 11.27
N TRP A 115 -1.29 1.80 11.19
CA TRP A 115 0.11 1.55 10.85
C TRP A 115 0.82 0.61 11.84
N ILE A 116 0.58 0.81 13.15
CA ILE A 116 1.12 -0.07 14.20
C ILE A 116 0.61 -1.51 13.99
N LYS A 117 -0.69 -1.67 13.74
CA LYS A 117 -1.30 -2.97 13.44
C LYS A 117 -0.71 -3.63 12.18
N LEU A 118 -0.41 -2.83 11.15
CA LEU A 118 0.25 -3.30 9.93
C LEU A 118 1.70 -3.76 10.15
N GLY A 119 2.33 -3.38 11.27
CA GLY A 119 3.64 -3.89 11.70
C GLY A 119 4.83 -3.01 11.31
N VAL A 120 4.61 -1.71 11.05
CA VAL A 120 5.73 -0.77 10.81
C VAL A 120 6.36 -0.31 12.12
N PRO A 121 7.63 0.15 12.11
CA PRO A 121 8.31 0.61 13.32
C PRO A 121 7.62 1.84 13.94
N LYS A 122 7.33 1.77 15.24
CA LYS A 122 6.56 2.80 15.96
C LYS A 122 7.28 4.15 15.99
N ASP A 123 8.60 4.14 16.09
CA ASP A 123 9.47 5.31 16.13
C ASP A 123 9.50 6.10 14.80
N GLN A 124 8.97 5.52 13.72
CA GLN A 124 8.88 6.20 12.42
C GLN A 124 7.54 6.94 12.24
N LEU A 125 6.56 6.73 13.13
CA LEU A 125 5.22 7.27 13.02
C LEU A 125 5.13 8.65 13.69
N HIS A 126 5.04 9.69 12.86
CA HIS A 126 4.91 11.07 13.29
C HIS A 126 3.53 11.59 12.90
N PRO A 127 2.55 11.68 13.84
CA PRO A 127 1.15 11.93 13.53
C PRO A 127 0.88 13.40 13.17
N VAL A 128 1.32 13.81 11.99
CA VAL A 128 1.04 15.10 11.35
C VAL A 128 0.29 14.89 10.03
N PRO A 129 -0.49 15.85 9.52
CA PRO A 129 -1.31 15.67 8.31
C PRO A 129 -0.53 15.15 7.09
N ALA A 130 0.73 15.57 6.92
CA ALA A 130 1.59 15.12 5.82
C ALA A 130 1.86 13.60 5.82
N MET A 131 1.74 12.92 6.96
CA MET A 131 1.89 11.47 7.07
C MET A 131 0.84 10.72 6.22
N LEU A 132 -0.37 11.27 6.08
CA LEU A 132 -1.44 10.71 5.24
C LEU A 132 -1.04 10.61 3.76
N LEU A 133 -0.09 11.45 3.32
CA LEU A 133 0.45 11.48 1.97
C LEU A 133 1.86 10.87 1.86
N GLY A 134 2.36 10.25 2.92
CA GLY A 134 3.62 9.50 2.90
C GLY A 134 4.83 10.24 3.43
N ALA A 135 4.65 11.26 4.28
CA ALA A 135 5.71 11.73 5.18
C ALA A 135 6.00 10.67 6.27
N LEU A 136 6.41 9.49 5.83
CA LEU A 136 6.71 8.29 6.60
C LEU A 136 7.88 7.59 5.89
N ASN A 137 8.99 7.41 6.59
CA ASN A 137 10.22 6.88 6.01
C ASN A 137 10.42 5.42 6.43
N LEU A 138 10.33 4.49 5.47
CA LEU A 138 10.46 3.06 5.71
C LEU A 138 11.51 2.44 4.80
N THR A 139 12.04 1.29 5.22
CA THR A 139 12.84 0.42 4.35
C THR A 139 11.93 -0.48 3.52
N PRO A 140 12.37 -1.02 2.38
CA PRO A 140 11.55 -1.93 1.58
C PRO A 140 11.03 -3.16 2.34
N ILE A 141 11.81 -3.71 3.28
CA ILE A 141 11.37 -4.84 4.12
C ILE A 141 10.28 -4.44 5.12
N GLU A 142 10.31 -3.24 5.68
CA GLU A 142 9.26 -2.71 6.56
C GLU A 142 7.96 -2.46 5.77
N VAL A 143 8.08 -1.93 4.54
CA VAL A 143 6.94 -1.79 3.63
C VAL A 143 6.36 -3.16 3.29
N ALA A 144 7.20 -4.18 3.08
CA ALA A 144 6.74 -5.54 2.79
C ALA A 144 5.91 -6.11 3.94
N GLN A 145 6.30 -5.86 5.20
CA GLN A 145 5.51 -6.27 6.37
C GLN A 145 4.12 -5.64 6.37
N ALA A 146 4.02 -4.32 6.09
CA ALA A 146 2.75 -3.63 6.07
C ALA A 146 1.80 -4.18 5.00
N PHE A 147 2.29 -4.35 3.77
CA PHE A 147 1.48 -4.90 2.69
C PHE A 147 1.20 -6.39 2.85
N GLN A 148 2.08 -7.17 3.51
CA GLN A 148 1.82 -8.56 3.87
C GLN A 148 0.58 -8.67 4.77
N THR A 149 0.49 -7.82 5.80
CA THR A 149 -0.66 -7.81 6.72
C THR A 149 -1.99 -7.57 6.00
N ILE A 150 -2.01 -6.69 5.00
CA ILE A 150 -3.21 -6.46 4.17
C ILE A 150 -3.46 -7.67 3.25
N ALA A 151 -2.41 -8.13 2.55
CA ALA A 151 -2.47 -9.18 1.53
C ALA A 151 -2.93 -10.56 2.06
N SER A 152 -2.70 -10.82 3.34
CA SER A 152 -3.13 -12.04 4.03
C SER A 152 -4.61 -12.02 4.45
N GLY A 153 -5.34 -10.95 4.14
CA GLY A 153 -6.70 -10.74 4.63
C GLY A 153 -6.75 -10.21 6.06
N GLY A 154 -5.73 -9.46 6.50
CA GLY A 154 -5.71 -8.75 7.78
C GLY A 154 -4.96 -9.46 8.91
N ASN A 155 -4.20 -10.51 8.61
CA ASN A 155 -3.35 -11.22 9.58
C ASN A 155 -1.89 -10.77 9.43
N ARG A 156 -1.32 -10.15 10.46
CA ARG A 156 0.10 -9.79 10.49
C ARG A 156 0.91 -11.05 10.78
N ALA A 157 1.68 -11.52 9.81
CA ALA A 157 2.67 -12.57 10.01
C ALA A 157 4.06 -11.91 10.05
N PRO A 158 4.79 -11.98 11.18
CA PRO A 158 6.13 -11.41 11.27
C PRO A 158 7.04 -11.97 10.16
N LEU A 159 7.72 -11.07 9.44
CA LEU A 159 8.61 -11.49 8.36
C LEU A 159 9.75 -12.36 8.90
N SER A 160 10.03 -13.48 8.23
CA SER A 160 11.08 -14.42 8.66
C SER A 160 11.81 -15.04 7.48
N ALA A 161 13.10 -15.35 7.69
CA ALA A 161 13.94 -16.07 6.73
C ALA A 161 14.39 -17.45 7.26
N LEU A 162 14.30 -17.69 8.58
CA LEU A 162 14.66 -18.96 9.20
C LEU A 162 13.45 -19.89 9.26
N ARG A 163 13.62 -21.12 8.77
CA ARG A 163 12.61 -22.19 8.84
C ARG A 163 12.91 -23.20 9.94
N SER A 164 14.13 -23.71 9.97
CA SER A 164 14.62 -24.62 10.99
C SER A 164 16.15 -24.51 11.11
N VAL A 165 16.70 -24.82 12.28
CA VAL A 165 18.13 -25.01 12.50
C VAL A 165 18.31 -26.37 13.16
N ILE A 166 19.07 -27.25 12.51
CA ILE A 166 19.27 -28.64 12.93
C ILE A 166 20.78 -28.84 13.11
N ALA A 167 21.18 -29.38 14.26
CA ALA A 167 22.57 -29.75 14.53
C ALA A 167 22.99 -30.99 13.72
N GLU A 168 24.29 -31.26 13.65
CA GLU A 168 24.84 -32.42 12.93
C GLU A 168 24.32 -33.78 13.45
N ASP A 169 23.98 -33.84 14.73
CA ASP A 169 23.43 -35.02 15.42
C ASP A 169 21.92 -35.20 15.20
N GLY A 170 21.30 -34.34 14.37
CA GLY A 170 19.87 -34.34 14.10
C GLY A 170 19.02 -33.63 15.15
N LYS A 171 19.62 -33.03 16.20
CA LYS A 171 18.87 -32.27 17.21
C LYS A 171 18.34 -30.97 16.61
N VAL A 172 17.03 -30.75 16.74
CA VAL A 172 16.39 -29.49 16.35
C VAL A 172 16.76 -28.39 17.35
N LEU A 173 17.52 -27.39 16.92
CA LEU A 173 17.91 -26.22 17.70
C LEU A 173 16.88 -25.10 17.62
N TYR A 174 16.23 -24.97 16.46
CA TYR A 174 15.18 -24.00 16.21
C TYR A 174 14.20 -24.57 15.19
N GLN A 175 12.91 -24.33 15.40
CA GLN A 175 11.85 -24.62 14.46
C GLN A 175 10.89 -23.44 14.41
N SER A 176 10.64 -22.91 13.22
CA SER A 176 9.63 -21.87 13.02
C SER A 176 8.23 -22.48 13.12
N PHE A 177 7.35 -21.82 13.85
CA PHE A 177 5.91 -22.12 13.90
C PHE A 177 5.10 -20.91 13.39
N PRO A 178 3.89 -21.10 12.84
CA PRO A 178 3.04 -19.99 12.41
C PRO A 178 2.64 -19.07 13.59
N GLN A 179 2.88 -17.77 13.45
CA GLN A 179 2.66 -16.76 14.51
C GLN A 179 1.79 -15.60 13.99
N ALA A 180 0.88 -15.88 13.07
CA ALA A 180 0.07 -14.84 12.46
C ALA A 180 -0.96 -14.31 13.46
N GLU A 181 -1.03 -12.98 13.60
CA GLU A 181 -1.95 -12.30 14.52
C GLU A 181 -3.00 -11.50 13.75
N ARG A 182 -4.26 -11.55 14.18
CA ARG A 182 -5.33 -10.73 13.60
C ARG A 182 -5.04 -9.25 13.88
N ALA A 183 -4.76 -8.48 12.83
CA ALA A 183 -4.41 -7.06 12.92
C ALA A 183 -5.57 -6.15 12.53
N VAL A 184 -6.30 -6.48 11.46
CA VAL A 184 -7.45 -5.72 10.94
C VAL A 184 -8.59 -6.66 10.51
N PRO A 185 -9.85 -6.18 10.45
CA PRO A 185 -10.97 -6.98 9.98
C PRO A 185 -10.72 -7.55 8.57
N ALA A 186 -11.14 -8.79 8.33
CA ALA A 186 -10.92 -9.46 7.05
C ALA A 186 -11.65 -8.75 5.91
N GLN A 187 -12.85 -8.25 6.18
CA GLN A 187 -13.69 -7.50 5.25
C GLN A 187 -13.02 -6.19 4.83
N ALA A 188 -12.44 -5.44 5.79
CA ALA A 188 -11.73 -4.20 5.51
C ALA A 188 -10.47 -4.45 4.66
N ALA A 189 -9.72 -5.52 4.96
CA ALA A 189 -8.57 -5.95 4.16
C ALA A 189 -8.99 -6.38 2.75
N TYR A 190 -10.09 -7.12 2.62
CA TYR A 190 -10.66 -7.54 1.34
C TYR A 190 -11.07 -6.34 0.49
N LEU A 191 -11.85 -5.39 1.02
CA LEU A 191 -12.30 -4.20 0.29
C LEU A 191 -11.11 -3.30 -0.12
N THR A 192 -10.07 -3.23 0.72
CA THR A 192 -8.82 -2.53 0.39
C THR A 192 -8.08 -3.24 -0.73
N LEU A 193 -7.93 -4.57 -0.68
CA LEU A 193 -7.31 -5.38 -1.74
C LEU A 193 -8.07 -5.30 -3.06
N TRP A 194 -9.40 -5.38 -3.01
CA TRP A 194 -10.26 -5.25 -4.18
C TRP A 194 -10.07 -3.87 -4.83
N THR A 195 -10.03 -2.80 -4.03
CA THR A 195 -9.74 -1.45 -4.55
C THR A 195 -8.32 -1.34 -5.10
N MET A 196 -7.35 -2.05 -4.52
CA MET A 196 -6.00 -2.15 -5.09
C MET A 196 -5.95 -2.94 -6.41
N GLN A 197 -6.86 -3.88 -6.68
CA GLN A 197 -7.04 -4.43 -8.03
C GLN A 197 -7.54 -3.37 -9.00
N GLN A 198 -8.45 -2.48 -8.55
CA GLN A 198 -8.92 -1.34 -9.36
C GLN A 198 -7.79 -0.36 -9.71
N VAL A 199 -6.86 -0.10 -8.77
CA VAL A 199 -5.65 0.70 -9.03
C VAL A 199 -4.86 0.12 -10.20
N VAL A 200 -4.69 -1.20 -10.26
CA VAL A 200 -3.92 -1.88 -11.30
C VAL A 200 -4.71 -2.08 -12.59
N GLN A 201 -6.04 -2.20 -12.52
CA GLN A 201 -6.88 -2.42 -13.71
C GLN A 201 -7.17 -1.11 -14.46
N ARG A 202 -7.55 -0.06 -13.74
CA ARG A 202 -8.03 1.21 -14.33
C ARG A 202 -7.43 2.47 -13.71
N GLY A 203 -6.73 2.34 -12.57
CA GLY A 203 -6.10 3.45 -11.87
C GLY A 203 -4.67 3.74 -12.30
N THR A 204 -3.85 4.16 -11.34
CA THR A 204 -2.45 4.57 -11.56
C THR A 204 -1.52 3.42 -11.99
N GLY A 205 -1.94 2.16 -11.79
CA GLY A 205 -1.22 0.95 -12.20
C GLY A 205 -1.71 0.32 -13.51
N ARG A 206 -2.65 0.96 -14.23
CA ARG A 206 -3.35 0.40 -15.41
C ARG A 206 -2.45 -0.21 -16.49
N GLN A 207 -1.24 0.32 -16.68
CA GLN A 207 -0.28 -0.23 -17.65
C GLN A 207 0.06 -1.69 -17.33
N LEU A 208 0.15 -2.03 -16.05
CA LEU A 208 0.50 -3.37 -15.60
C LEU A 208 -0.71 -4.32 -15.70
N GLY A 209 -1.91 -3.84 -15.36
CA GLY A 209 -3.16 -4.61 -15.54
C GLY A 209 -3.47 -4.91 -17.00
N ALA A 210 -3.22 -3.97 -17.92
CA ALA A 210 -3.38 -4.20 -19.35
C ALA A 210 -2.43 -5.28 -19.90
N LYS A 211 -1.22 -5.39 -19.33
CA LYS A 211 -0.23 -6.39 -19.74
C LYS A 211 -0.49 -7.76 -19.13
N TYR A 212 -1.06 -7.82 -17.93
CA TYR A 212 -1.32 -9.05 -17.20
C TYR A 212 -2.77 -9.14 -16.70
N PRO A 213 -3.77 -9.08 -17.60
CA PRO A 213 -5.18 -8.97 -17.19
C PRO A 213 -5.65 -10.17 -16.38
N ASN A 214 -5.21 -11.38 -16.76
CA ASN A 214 -5.63 -12.63 -16.13
C ASN A 214 -5.01 -12.85 -14.74
N LEU A 215 -4.03 -12.04 -14.34
CA LEU A 215 -3.44 -12.14 -13.00
C LEU A 215 -4.26 -11.41 -11.94
N HIS A 216 -5.12 -10.47 -12.34
CA HIS A 216 -5.94 -9.66 -11.42
C HIS A 216 -5.13 -9.08 -10.25
N LEU A 217 -3.89 -8.63 -10.51
CA LEU A 217 -2.96 -8.19 -9.48
C LEU A 217 -3.56 -7.04 -8.66
N ALA A 218 -3.39 -7.09 -7.34
CA ALA A 218 -3.63 -5.93 -6.49
C ALA A 218 -2.32 -5.16 -6.34
N GLY A 219 -2.37 -3.82 -6.37
CA GLY A 219 -1.16 -3.04 -6.18
C GLY A 219 -1.38 -1.57 -5.85
N LYS A 220 -0.28 -0.91 -5.48
CA LYS A 220 -0.27 0.52 -5.20
C LYS A 220 1.01 1.17 -5.73
N THR A 221 0.84 2.26 -6.49
CA THR A 221 1.92 3.14 -6.92
C THR A 221 2.33 4.10 -5.82
N GLY A 222 3.63 4.39 -5.73
CA GLY A 222 4.16 5.45 -4.87
C GLY A 222 5.12 6.36 -5.60
N THR A 223 4.96 7.64 -5.31
CA THR A 223 5.78 8.72 -5.80
C THR A 223 5.95 9.72 -4.67
N THR A 224 7.18 10.25 -4.55
CA THR A 224 7.49 11.36 -3.67
C THR A 224 7.66 12.65 -4.47
N ASN A 225 7.66 13.80 -3.78
CA ASN A 225 7.90 15.09 -4.41
C ASN A 225 9.22 15.09 -5.19
N ASN A 226 9.24 15.76 -6.35
CA ASN A 226 10.39 15.82 -7.27
C ASN A 226 10.94 14.46 -7.72
N ASN A 227 10.13 13.39 -7.60
CA ASN A 227 10.49 12.05 -8.06
C ASN A 227 11.81 11.54 -7.47
N VAL A 228 12.05 11.83 -6.19
CA VAL A 228 13.22 11.31 -5.47
C VAL A 228 13.13 9.79 -5.33
N ASP A 229 11.92 9.29 -5.05
CA ASP A 229 11.62 7.87 -4.89
C ASP A 229 10.42 7.48 -5.75
N THR A 230 10.56 6.33 -6.40
CA THR A 230 9.43 5.63 -7.05
C THR A 230 9.28 4.26 -6.41
N TRP A 231 8.04 3.90 -6.15
CA TRP A 231 7.68 2.67 -5.45
C TRP A 231 6.55 1.94 -6.17
N PHE A 232 6.56 0.62 -6.06
CA PHE A 232 5.42 -0.22 -6.40
C PHE A 232 5.30 -1.34 -5.38
N ALA A 233 4.09 -1.50 -4.83
CA ALA A 233 3.71 -2.68 -4.06
C ALA A 233 2.79 -3.53 -4.93
N GLY A 234 3.20 -4.75 -5.25
CA GLY A 234 2.42 -5.71 -6.05
C GLY A 234 2.07 -6.95 -5.24
N ILE A 235 0.85 -7.44 -5.42
CA ILE A 235 0.32 -8.61 -4.74
C ILE A 235 -0.27 -9.54 -5.80
N ASP A 236 0.23 -10.77 -5.82
CA ASP A 236 -0.31 -11.86 -6.63
C ASP A 236 -0.95 -12.92 -5.72
N GLY A 237 -1.41 -14.05 -6.25
CA GLY A 237 -2.07 -15.10 -5.47
C GLY A 237 -1.20 -15.66 -4.32
N SER A 238 0.12 -15.56 -4.44
CA SER A 238 1.08 -16.27 -3.60
C SER A 238 2.07 -15.38 -2.85
N THR A 239 2.30 -14.14 -3.28
CA THR A 239 3.42 -13.29 -2.84
C THR A 239 3.03 -11.82 -2.70
N VAL A 240 3.83 -11.10 -1.92
CA VAL A 240 3.86 -9.63 -1.89
C VAL A 240 5.25 -9.23 -2.33
N THR A 241 5.34 -8.34 -3.32
CA THR A 241 6.60 -7.84 -3.87
C THR A 241 6.64 -6.33 -3.72
N ILE A 242 7.64 -5.83 -2.99
CA ILE A 242 7.92 -4.40 -2.86
C ILE A 242 9.10 -4.06 -3.76
N THR A 243 8.90 -3.09 -4.64
CA THR A 243 9.94 -2.59 -5.54
C THR A 243 10.14 -1.11 -5.29
N TRP A 244 11.39 -0.71 -5.08
CA TRP A 244 11.81 0.67 -4.92
C TRP A 244 12.89 1.00 -5.95
N VAL A 245 12.81 2.19 -6.52
CA VAL A 245 13.84 2.77 -7.38
C VAL A 245 14.05 4.22 -6.96
N GLY A 246 15.30 4.56 -6.64
CA GLY A 246 15.74 5.89 -6.27
C GLY A 246 17.26 6.01 -6.35
N ARG A 247 17.79 7.20 -6.12
CA ARG A 247 19.24 7.48 -6.14
C ARG A 247 19.75 7.64 -4.71
N ASP A 248 20.89 7.04 -4.35
CA ASP A 248 21.41 7.06 -2.97
C ASP A 248 21.61 8.47 -2.40
N ASN A 249 21.99 9.41 -3.26
CA ASN A 249 22.17 10.82 -2.91
C ASN A 249 20.85 11.62 -2.78
N ASN A 250 19.70 10.95 -2.79
CA ASN A 250 18.35 11.53 -2.65
C ASN A 250 18.01 12.60 -3.71
N GLN A 251 18.71 12.60 -4.85
CA GLN A 251 18.42 13.53 -5.93
C GLN A 251 17.27 13.01 -6.82
N PRO A 252 16.57 13.91 -7.53
CA PRO A 252 15.54 13.55 -8.50
C PRO A 252 16.02 12.48 -9.50
N THR A 253 15.16 11.49 -9.75
CA THR A 253 15.43 10.37 -10.69
C THR A 253 15.07 10.70 -12.14
N LYS A 254 14.33 11.79 -12.38
CA LYS A 254 13.66 12.11 -13.67
C LYS A 254 12.60 11.09 -14.11
N LEU A 255 12.30 10.09 -13.28
CA LEU A 255 11.25 9.10 -13.53
C LEU A 255 9.90 9.66 -13.08
N TYR A 256 8.97 9.86 -14.02
CA TYR A 256 7.62 10.31 -13.69
C TYR A 256 6.72 9.15 -13.27
N GLY A 257 5.84 9.41 -12.29
CA GLY A 257 4.95 8.38 -11.75
C GLY A 257 5.73 7.25 -11.05
N ALA A 258 5.08 6.10 -10.89
CA ALA A 258 5.73 4.88 -10.41
C ALA A 258 6.43 4.10 -11.54
N SER A 259 6.66 4.71 -12.71
CA SER A 259 7.13 4.03 -13.92
C SER A 259 8.46 3.28 -13.71
N GLY A 260 9.37 3.82 -12.90
CA GLY A 260 10.62 3.16 -12.51
C GLY A 260 10.37 1.83 -11.82
N ALA A 261 9.88 1.87 -10.58
CA ALA A 261 9.59 0.66 -9.80
C ALA A 261 8.58 -0.29 -10.48
N MET A 262 7.56 0.24 -11.16
CA MET A 262 6.57 -0.59 -11.85
C MET A 262 7.18 -1.33 -13.04
N SER A 263 8.11 -0.71 -13.79
CA SER A 263 8.80 -1.40 -14.90
C SER A 263 9.72 -2.53 -14.42
N ILE A 264 10.37 -2.35 -13.26
CA ILE A 264 11.18 -3.40 -12.62
C ILE A 264 10.27 -4.54 -12.15
N TYR A 265 9.15 -4.23 -11.50
CA TYR A 265 8.16 -5.25 -11.11
C TYR A 265 7.57 -5.98 -12.32
N GLN A 266 7.28 -5.27 -13.41
CA GLN A 266 6.82 -5.87 -14.67
C GLN A 266 7.85 -6.87 -15.24
N ARG A 267 9.15 -6.56 -15.14
CA ARG A 267 10.24 -7.48 -15.54
C ARG A 267 10.34 -8.68 -14.60
N TYR A 268 10.21 -8.46 -13.29
CA TYR A 268 10.14 -9.55 -12.30
C TYR A 268 9.01 -10.53 -12.62
N LEU A 269 7.81 -10.02 -12.91
CA LEU A 269 6.67 -10.85 -13.32
C LEU A 269 6.95 -11.65 -14.59
N ALA A 270 7.64 -11.06 -15.58
CA ALA A 270 7.96 -11.72 -16.85
C ALA A 270 9.05 -12.80 -16.72
N ASN A 271 9.90 -12.72 -15.69
CA ASN A 271 11.01 -13.65 -15.46
C ASN A 271 10.62 -14.89 -14.66
N GLN A 272 9.35 -15.05 -14.33
CA GLN A 272 8.81 -16.17 -13.57
C GLN A 272 7.34 -16.41 -13.95
N THR A 273 6.69 -17.39 -13.33
CA THR A 273 5.25 -17.63 -13.53
C THR A 273 4.47 -17.11 -12.30
N PRO A 274 3.94 -15.88 -12.33
CA PRO A 274 3.17 -15.33 -11.22
C PRO A 274 1.85 -16.09 -11.01
N THR A 275 1.35 -16.09 -9.77
CA THR A 275 0.08 -16.76 -9.45
C THR A 275 -1.09 -15.77 -9.62
N PRO A 276 -2.15 -16.10 -10.36
CA PRO A 276 -3.34 -15.25 -10.42
C PRO A 276 -3.92 -14.94 -9.03
N LEU A 277 -4.27 -13.68 -8.78
CA LEU A 277 -4.90 -13.25 -7.54
C LEU A 277 -6.43 -13.36 -7.66
N ASN A 278 -6.95 -14.51 -7.25
CA ASN A 278 -8.38 -14.69 -7.07
C ASN A 278 -8.73 -14.36 -5.61
N LEU A 279 -9.37 -13.21 -5.37
CA LEU A 279 -9.81 -12.83 -4.04
C LEU A 279 -11.01 -13.70 -3.63
N VAL A 280 -10.88 -14.40 -2.51
CA VAL A 280 -11.99 -15.10 -1.86
C VAL A 280 -12.63 -14.12 -0.88
N PRO A 281 -13.90 -13.72 -1.08
CA PRO A 281 -14.59 -12.86 -0.13
C PRO A 281 -14.68 -13.54 1.25
N PRO A 282 -14.33 -12.84 2.35
CA PRO A 282 -14.68 -13.32 3.68
C PRO A 282 -16.20 -13.25 3.90
N GLU A 283 -16.65 -13.75 5.05
CA GLU A 283 -18.03 -13.58 5.51
C GLU A 283 -18.48 -12.10 5.47
N ASP A 284 -19.79 -11.89 5.32
CA ASP A 284 -20.44 -10.59 5.29
C ASP A 284 -19.97 -9.64 4.18
N ILE A 285 -19.49 -10.18 3.06
CA ILE A 285 -19.29 -9.44 1.81
C ILE A 285 -20.46 -9.74 0.85
N ALA A 286 -21.11 -8.69 0.39
CA ALA A 286 -22.16 -8.76 -0.63
C ALA A 286 -21.86 -7.76 -1.75
N ASP A 287 -21.99 -8.20 -3.00
CA ASP A 287 -21.92 -7.33 -4.16
C ASP A 287 -23.25 -6.60 -4.31
N MET A 288 -23.20 -5.26 -4.38
CA MET A 288 -24.40 -4.41 -4.45
C MET A 288 -24.27 -3.39 -5.57
N GLY A 289 -25.37 -3.19 -6.31
CA GLY A 289 -25.46 -2.14 -7.33
C GLY A 289 -25.60 -0.75 -6.70
N VAL A 290 -24.99 0.25 -7.35
CA VAL A 290 -25.18 1.66 -7.03
C VAL A 290 -25.61 2.44 -8.28
N ASP A 291 -26.49 3.42 -8.11
CA ASP A 291 -26.83 4.37 -9.18
C ASP A 291 -25.71 5.40 -9.41
N TYR A 292 -25.93 6.33 -10.34
CA TYR A 292 -24.99 7.41 -10.64
C TYR A 292 -24.74 8.36 -9.45
N ASP A 293 -25.74 8.52 -8.57
CA ASP A 293 -25.63 9.33 -7.35
C ASP A 293 -24.90 8.59 -6.21
N GLY A 294 -24.53 7.32 -6.43
CA GLY A 294 -23.82 6.47 -5.48
C GLY A 294 -24.74 5.83 -4.44
N ASN A 295 -26.07 5.87 -4.62
CA ASN A 295 -27.03 5.24 -3.71
C ASN A 295 -27.20 3.77 -4.05
N PHE A 296 -27.43 2.93 -3.04
CA PHE A 296 -27.71 1.52 -3.26
C PHE A 296 -29.06 1.32 -3.95
N VAL A 297 -29.10 0.41 -4.92
CA VAL A 297 -30.31 0.08 -5.69
C VAL A 297 -30.66 -1.39 -5.49
N CYS A 298 -31.95 -1.67 -5.31
CA CYS A 298 -32.48 -3.03 -5.39
C CYS A 298 -32.79 -3.36 -6.85
N SER A 299 -32.44 -4.56 -7.30
CA SER A 299 -32.86 -5.11 -8.60
C SER A 299 -34.20 -5.82 -8.51
#